data_AF-A0A7Y2CHI4-F1
#
_entry.id   AF-A0A7Y2CHI4-F1
#
_cell.length_a   1.000
_cell.length_b   1.000
_cell.length_c   1.000
_cell.angle_alpha   90.00
_cell.angle_beta   90.00
_cell.angle_gamma   90.00
#
_symmetry.space_group_name_H-M   'P 1'
#
loop_
_entity.id
_entity.type
_entity.pdbx_description
1 polymer ?
#
loop_
_entity_poly.entity_id
_entity_poly.type
_entity_poly.pdbx_seq_one_letter_code
_entity_poly.pdbx_strand_id
1 'polypeptide(L)'
;MRPDFIIAGAPKAGTTSLFHALRSHPEMFLPEVKEPDFFVTEESLRTVSTREQYDRLFTHADAAGAKVFGEASVNYLHDEAAASRIRAELG
;
A
#
# COMPACT_ATOMS: atom_id res chain seq x y z
N MET A 1 11.63 1.06 -4.73
CA MET A 1 10.48 1.43 -5.59
C MET A 1 9.37 1.94 -4.69
N ARG A 2 8.47 2.78 -5.22
CA ARG A 2 7.34 3.38 -4.47
C ARG A 2 6.03 3.00 -5.16
N PRO A 3 4.90 2.94 -4.45
CA PRO A 3 3.62 2.66 -5.08
C PRO A 3 3.18 3.81 -6.01
N ASP A 4 2.63 3.46 -7.16
CA ASP A 4 1.99 4.36 -8.12
C ASP A 4 0.52 4.61 -7.78
N PHE A 5 -0.12 3.68 -7.06
CA PHE A 5 -1.49 3.82 -6.60
C PHE A 5 -1.72 3.18 -5.22
N ILE A 6 -2.78 3.62 -4.56
CA ILE A 6 -3.17 3.18 -3.21
C ILE A 6 -4.63 2.74 -3.22
N ILE A 7 -4.91 1.55 -2.68
CA ILE A 7 -6.27 1.11 -2.31
C ILE A 7 -6.51 1.57 -0.87
N ALA A 8 -7.09 2.77 -0.71
CA ALA A 8 -7.20 3.43 0.59
C ALA A 8 -8.35 2.93 1.48
N GLY A 9 -9.25 2.07 0.98
CA GLY A 9 -10.40 1.58 1.75
C GLY A 9 -11.69 1.45 0.95
N ALA A 10 -12.84 1.22 1.60
CA ALA A 10 -13.03 1.12 3.06
C ALA A 10 -12.97 -0.34 3.59
N PRO A 11 -12.87 -0.56 4.92
CA PRO A 11 -13.06 -1.88 5.50
C PRO A 11 -14.39 -2.49 5.04
N LYS A 12 -14.39 -3.78 4.71
CA LYS A 12 -15.58 -4.52 4.21
C LYS A 12 -16.15 -4.02 2.86
N ALA A 13 -15.43 -3.18 2.13
CA ALA A 13 -15.81 -2.74 0.78
C ALA A 13 -15.22 -3.60 -0.36
N GLY A 14 -14.72 -4.80 -0.07
CA GLY A 14 -14.14 -5.71 -1.08
C GLY A 14 -12.67 -5.42 -1.45
N THR A 15 -11.95 -4.61 -0.68
CA THR A 15 -10.53 -4.27 -0.94
C THR A 15 -9.61 -5.48 -0.98
N THR A 16 -9.88 -6.54 -0.22
CA THR A 16 -9.14 -7.81 -0.30
C THR A 16 -9.33 -8.52 -1.63
N SER A 17 -10.55 -8.59 -2.16
CA SER A 17 -10.82 -9.18 -3.47
C SER A 17 -10.13 -8.38 -4.58
N LEU A 18 -10.23 -7.05 -4.53
CA LEU A 18 -9.54 -6.16 -5.47
C LEU A 18 -8.01 -6.33 -5.40
N PHE A 19 -7.45 -6.35 -4.19
CA PHE A 19 -6.01 -6.56 -3.97
C PHE A 19 -5.52 -7.86 -4.62
N HIS A 20 -6.21 -8.98 -4.41
CA HIS A 20 -5.82 -10.26 -5.01
C HIS A 20 -5.98 -10.26 -6.54
N ALA A 21 -7.04 -9.64 -7.07
CA ALA A 21 -7.24 -9.51 -8.50
C ALA A 21 -6.09 -8.73 -9.16
N LEU A 22 -5.71 -7.57 -8.62
CA LEU A 22 -4.61 -6.76 -9.15
C LEU A 22 -3.25 -7.43 -8.97
N ARG A 23 -3.00 -8.06 -7.81
CA ARG A 23 -1.76 -8.81 -7.55
C ARG A 23 -1.55 -9.96 -8.54
N SER A 24 -2.63 -10.52 -9.10
CA SER A 24 -2.53 -11.60 -10.10
C SER A 24 -2.15 -11.11 -11.51
N HIS A 25 -2.17 -9.80 -11.74
CA HIS A 25 -1.88 -9.23 -13.06
C HIS A 25 -0.37 -9.25 -13.34
N PRO A 26 0.10 -9.75 -14.51
CA PRO A 26 1.52 -9.95 -14.79
C PRO A 26 2.34 -8.65 -14.84
N GLU A 27 1.69 -7.50 -15.04
CA GLU A 27 2.36 -6.20 -15.09
C GLU A 27 2.19 -5.36 -13.81
N MET A 28 1.55 -5.91 -12.77
CA MET A 28 1.34 -5.21 -11.51
C MET A 28 2.07 -5.91 -10.36
N PHE A 29 2.62 -5.13 -9.45
CA PHE A 29 3.19 -5.63 -8.21
C PHE A 29 2.51 -4.96 -7.02
N LEU A 30 1.95 -5.78 -6.15
CA LEU A 30 1.58 -5.38 -4.81
C LEU A 30 2.44 -6.22 -3.85
N PRO A 31 2.80 -5.74 -2.65
CA PRO A 31 3.53 -6.54 -1.66
C PRO A 31 2.62 -7.62 -1.04
N GLU A 32 3.19 -8.72 -0.52
CA GLU A 32 2.40 -9.77 0.16
C GLU A 32 1.75 -9.24 1.43
N VAL A 33 2.46 -8.34 2.11
CA VAL A 33 1.94 -7.58 3.25
C VAL A 33 0.86 -6.62 2.75
N LYS A 34 -0.40 -7.02 2.92
CA LYS A 34 -1.55 -6.12 2.85
C LYS A 34 -1.72 -5.40 4.19
N GLU A 35 -2.33 -4.22 4.16
CA GLU A 35 -2.52 -3.36 5.35
C GLU A 35 -1.21 -2.95 6.04
N PRO A 36 -0.20 -2.40 5.34
CA PRO A 36 0.99 -1.88 6.01
C PRO A 36 0.64 -0.73 6.98
N ASP A 37 -0.42 0.02 6.66
CA ASP A 37 -0.94 1.16 7.41
C ASP A 37 0.09 2.25 7.68
N PHE A 38 1.18 2.28 6.92
CA PHE A 38 2.33 3.16 7.12
C PHE A 38 1.94 4.66 7.21
N PHE A 39 0.93 5.09 6.44
CA PHE A 39 0.50 6.50 6.44
C PHE A 39 -0.56 6.85 7.50
N VAL A 40 -1.08 5.92 8.29
CA VAL A 40 -2.00 6.27 9.39
C VAL A 40 -1.27 7.01 10.50
N THR A 41 -1.96 7.91 11.18
CA THR A 41 -1.44 8.73 12.27
C THR A 41 -1.17 7.89 13.52
N GLU A 42 -2.11 7.02 13.85
CA GLU A 42 -2.08 6.14 15.02
C GLU A 42 -1.03 5.02 14.84
N GLU A 43 0.13 5.15 15.45
CA GLU A 43 1.24 4.21 15.27
C GLU A 43 0.90 2.78 15.71
N SER A 44 -0.01 2.62 16.67
CA SER A 44 -0.47 1.31 17.14
C SER A 44 -1.22 0.51 16.08
N LEU A 45 -1.72 1.17 15.03
CA LEU A 45 -2.38 0.53 13.88
C LEU A 45 -1.40 0.15 12.76
N ARG A 46 -0.15 0.61 12.81
CA ARG A 46 0.83 0.36 11.74
C ARG A 46 1.39 -1.06 11.83
N THR A 47 1.20 -1.83 10.76
CA THR A 47 1.96 -3.08 10.54
C THR A 47 3.41 -2.78 10.16
N VAL A 48 3.63 -1.65 9.48
CA VAL A 48 4.93 -1.17 9.02
C VAL A 48 5.16 0.24 9.54
N SER A 49 6.18 0.44 10.35
CA SER A 49 6.35 1.68 11.12
C SER A 49 7.50 2.56 10.64
N THR A 50 8.50 2.00 9.95
CA THR A 50 9.64 2.78 9.43
C THR A 50 9.67 2.86 7.91
N ARG A 51 10.29 3.93 7.39
CA ARG A 51 10.54 4.11 5.95
C ARG A 51 11.28 2.91 5.37
N GLU A 52 12.33 2.42 6.04
CA GLU A 52 13.10 1.27 5.52
C GLU A 52 12.28 -0.02 5.50
N GLN A 53 11.36 -0.23 6.45
CA GLN A 53 10.43 -1.36 6.41
C GLN A 53 9.44 -1.22 5.26
N TYR A 54 8.91 -0.01 5.03
CA TYR A 54 7.98 0.28 3.95
C TYR A 54 8.62 0.09 2.57
N ASP A 55 9.83 0.60 2.36
CA ASP A 55 10.54 0.45 1.09
C ASP A 55 10.87 -1.02 0.80
N ARG A 56 11.13 -1.82 1.85
CA ARG A 56 11.42 -3.25 1.72
C ARG A 56 10.25 -4.05 1.17
N LEU A 57 9.01 -3.58 1.33
CA LEU A 57 7.83 -4.21 0.74
C LEU A 57 7.95 -4.34 -0.79
N PHE A 58 8.72 -3.47 -1.43
CA PHE A 58 8.86 -3.40 -2.88
C PHE A 58 10.21 -3.92 -3.41
N THR A 59 11.01 -4.61 -2.58
CA THR A 59 12.37 -5.06 -2.98
C THR A 59 12.36 -6.07 -4.13
N HIS A 60 11.31 -6.88 -4.24
CA HIS A 60 11.20 -7.95 -5.24
C HIS A 60 10.43 -7.55 -6.51
N ALA A 61 10.09 -6.27 -6.63
CA ALA A 61 9.30 -5.72 -7.72
C ALA A 61 9.95 -5.93 -9.10
N ASP A 62 11.26 -5.65 -9.23
CA ASP A 62 11.98 -5.79 -10.50
C ASP A 62 12.00 -7.23 -11.02
N ALA A 63 12.14 -8.20 -10.11
CA ALA A 63 12.15 -9.61 -10.46
C ALA A 63 10.80 -10.10 -11.03
N ALA A 64 9.72 -9.34 -10.77
CA ALA A 64 8.39 -9.65 -11.28
C ALA A 64 8.09 -9.04 -12.65
N GLY A 65 8.99 -8.21 -13.22
CA GLY A 65 8.73 -7.52 -14.49
C GLY A 65 7.55 -6.53 -14.43
N ALA A 66 7.18 -6.10 -13.22
CA ALA A 66 6.04 -5.24 -12.99
C ALA A 66 6.28 -3.80 -13.49
N LYS A 67 5.23 -3.18 -14.00
CA LYS A 67 5.22 -1.80 -14.51
C LYS A 67 4.49 -0.83 -13.59
N VAL A 68 3.59 -1.35 -12.76
CA VAL A 68 2.76 -0.57 -11.84
C VAL A 68 2.81 -1.18 -10.45
N PHE A 69 3.05 -0.34 -9.45
CA PHE A 69 3.19 -0.71 -8.05
C PHE A 69 1.99 -0.23 -7.25
N GLY A 70 1.39 -1.13 -6.47
CA GLY A 70 0.25 -0.81 -5.62
C GLY A 70 0.50 -1.09 -4.15
N GLU A 71 -0.20 -0.37 -3.28
CA GLU A 71 -0.30 -0.65 -1.85
C GLU A 71 -1.78 -0.60 -1.43
N ALA A 72 -2.14 -1.31 -0.37
CA ALA A 72 -3.53 -1.42 0.06
C ALA A 72 -3.64 -1.40 1.58
N SER A 73 -4.28 -0.35 2.08
CA SER A 73 -4.53 -0.11 3.48
C SER A 73 -5.89 0.56 3.66
N VAL A 74 -6.84 -0.15 4.28
CA VAL A 74 -8.23 0.32 4.40
C VAL A 74 -8.42 1.45 5.40
N ASN A 75 -7.47 1.64 6.31
CA ASN A 75 -7.53 2.67 7.33
C ASN A 75 -7.22 4.07 6.79
N TYR A 76 -6.59 4.18 5.61
CA TYR A 76 -6.25 5.47 5.00
C TYR A 76 -7.47 6.31 4.63
N LEU A 77 -8.60 5.69 4.27
CA LEU A 77 -9.83 6.44 3.98
C LEU A 77 -10.47 7.04 5.23
N HIS A 78 -10.20 6.48 6.42
CA HIS A 78 -10.74 6.94 7.69
C HIS A 78 -9.81 7.92 8.42
N ASP A 79 -8.49 7.79 8.23
CA ASP A 79 -7.52 8.70 8.84
C ASP A 79 -7.42 10.01 8.04
N GLU A 80 -7.86 11.12 8.65
CA GLU A 80 -7.90 12.44 8.02
C GLU A 80 -6.54 12.92 7.52
N ALA A 81 -5.44 12.49 8.16
CA ALA A 81 -4.09 12.92 7.79
C ALA A 81 -3.43 12.00 6.76
N ALA A 82 -3.95 10.78 6.53
CA ALA A 82 -3.34 9.82 5.62
C ALA A 82 -3.21 10.39 4.20
N ALA A 83 -4.23 11.05 3.67
CA ALA A 83 -4.16 11.66 2.33
C ALA A 83 -3.04 12.70 2.21
N SER A 84 -2.88 13.56 3.22
CA SER A 84 -1.81 14.58 3.24
C SER A 84 -0.43 13.96 3.36
N ARG A 85 -0.28 12.89 4.17
CA ARG A 85 0.97 12.14 4.32
C ARG A 85 1.36 11.39 3.06
N ILE A 86 0.40 10.72 2.42
CA ILE A 86 0.59 10.08 1.10
C ILE A 86 1.10 11.11 0.10
N ARG A 87 0.44 12.28 0.00
CA ARG A 87 0.84 13.34 -0.92
C ARG A 87 2.25 13.85 -0.65
N ALA A 88 2.61 14.06 0.61
CA ALA A 88 3.94 14.55 0.98
C ALA A 88 5.06 13.57 0.59
N GLU A 89 4.80 12.26 0.66
CA GLU A 89 5.81 11.22 0.47
C GLU A 89 5.87 10.66 -0.96
N LEU A 90 4.76 10.66 -1.69
CA LEU A 90 4.66 10.04 -3.01
C LEU A 90 4.58 11.04 -4.18
N GLY A 91 4.26 12.32 -3.91
CA GLY A 91 4.08 13.37 -4.94
C GLY A 91 2.62 13.65 -5.28
#